data_AF-A0AAD0WKJ8-F1
#
_entry.id   AF-A0AAD0WKJ8-F1
#
_cell.length_a   1.000
_cell.length_b   1.000
_cell.length_c   1.000
_cell.angle_alpha   90.00
_cell.angle_beta   90.00
_cell.angle_gamma   90.00
#
_symmetry.space_group_name_H-M   'P 1'
#
loop_
_entity.id
_entity.type
_entity.pdbx_description
1 polymer ?
#
loop_
_entity_poly.entity_id
_entity_poly.type
_entity_poly.pdbx_seq_one_letter_code
_entity_poly.pdbx_strand_id
1 'polypeptide(L)'
;MMHELEALLGRLKMEHLSYHVESLLEQAVKKELNYREFLCMALQQEWNGRHQRGMESRLKQARFPWVKTLEQFDFSFQPGIDRKVVRELAGLAFVERCENVILLGPPGVGKTHLAVALGVKAADAGHRVLFMPLDRLVATLMKAKQENRLERQLQQLSYARVLILDEIGYLPMTREEASLFFRLLNRRYEKASIILTSNKGFADWGEMFGDNVLATAILDRLLHHSTTLNIKGESYRLKEKRKAGVLAKNAMPINEDEMAESGQQK
;
A
#
# COMPACT_ATOMS: atom_id res chain seq x y z
N MET A 1 -4.90 9.87 -47.58
CA MET A 1 -5.08 8.69 -46.72
C MET A 1 -4.14 8.71 -45.50
N MET A 2 -2.80 8.74 -45.63
CA MET A 2 -1.91 8.85 -44.46
C MET A 2 -2.16 10.10 -43.60
N HIS A 3 -2.25 11.28 -44.22
CA HIS A 3 -2.58 12.52 -43.50
C HIS A 3 -3.97 12.52 -42.83
N GLU A 4 -4.92 11.75 -43.36
CA GLU A 4 -6.26 11.65 -42.79
C GLU A 4 -6.26 10.73 -41.57
N LEU A 5 -5.51 9.62 -41.63
CA LEU A 5 -5.29 8.72 -40.50
C LEU A 5 -4.58 9.45 -39.35
N GLU A 6 -3.49 10.16 -39.62
CA GLU A 6 -2.77 10.95 -38.61
C GLU A 6 -3.67 12.02 -37.96
N ALA A 7 -4.46 12.73 -38.76
CA ALA A 7 -5.41 13.71 -38.25
C ALA A 7 -6.47 13.07 -37.35
N LEU A 8 -7.00 11.90 -37.71
CA LEU A 8 -7.95 11.14 -36.88
C LEU A 8 -7.30 10.64 -35.59
N LEU A 9 -6.09 10.09 -35.64
CA LEU A 9 -5.33 9.67 -34.46
C LEU A 9 -5.10 10.84 -33.49
N GLY A 10 -4.73 12.02 -34.01
CA GLY A 10 -4.60 13.23 -33.21
C GLY A 10 -5.92 13.65 -32.54
N ARG A 11 -7.03 13.66 -33.29
CA ARG A 11 -8.37 14.03 -32.75
C ARG A 11 -8.87 13.05 -31.69
N LEU A 12 -8.56 11.77 -31.83
CA LEU A 12 -8.90 10.71 -30.86
C LEU A 12 -7.88 10.59 -29.71
N LYS A 13 -6.85 11.44 -29.71
CA LYS A 13 -5.72 11.44 -28.77
C LYS A 13 -4.99 10.10 -28.72
N MET A 14 -4.92 9.39 -29.84
CA MET A 14 -4.24 8.10 -29.97
C MET A 14 -2.72 8.31 -30.17
N GLU A 15 -2.09 8.95 -29.19
CA GLU A 15 -0.70 9.37 -29.28
C GLU A 15 0.26 8.19 -29.41
N HIS A 16 0.02 7.10 -28.70
CA HIS A 16 0.91 5.95 -28.73
C HIS A 16 0.83 5.21 -30.06
N LEU A 17 -0.38 5.03 -30.58
CA LEU A 17 -0.57 4.47 -31.92
C LEU A 17 0.05 5.38 -32.97
N SER A 18 -0.07 6.71 -32.86
CA SER A 18 0.54 7.65 -33.80
C SER A 18 2.06 7.47 -33.92
N TYR A 19 2.77 7.19 -32.83
CA TYR A 19 4.22 6.96 -32.87
C TYR A 19 4.63 5.60 -33.47
N HIS A 20 3.73 4.62 -33.47
CA HIS A 20 4.01 3.24 -33.84
C HIS A 20 3.29 2.75 -35.10
N VAL A 21 2.46 3.60 -35.73
CA VAL A 21 1.56 3.20 -36.81
C VAL A 21 2.31 2.58 -38.00
N GLU A 22 3.42 3.18 -38.44
CA GLU A 22 4.24 2.67 -39.55
C GLU A 22 4.82 1.29 -39.22
N SER A 23 5.39 1.12 -38.03
CA SER A 23 5.95 -0.17 -37.60
C SER A 23 4.86 -1.25 -37.49
N LEU A 24 3.66 -0.89 -37.06
CA LEU A 24 2.53 -1.82 -36.98
C LEU A 24 2.00 -2.21 -38.36
N LEU A 25 1.99 -1.28 -39.33
CA LEU A 25 1.63 -1.57 -40.72
C LEU A 25 2.62 -2.55 -41.34
N GLU A 26 3.92 -2.33 -41.17
CA GLU A 26 4.96 -3.26 -41.63
C GLU A 26 4.82 -4.65 -41.00
N GLN A 27 4.54 -4.71 -39.70
CA GLN A 27 4.31 -5.98 -39.00
C GLN A 27 3.05 -6.70 -39.50
N ALA A 28 1.99 -5.96 -39.80
CA ALA A 28 0.75 -6.52 -40.32
C ALA A 28 0.96 -7.16 -41.70
N VAL A 29 1.74 -6.50 -42.57
CA VAL A 29 2.12 -7.07 -43.87
C VAL A 29 2.97 -8.32 -43.69
N LYS A 30 4.01 -8.28 -42.84
CA LYS A 30 4.90 -9.43 -42.60
C LYS A 30 4.19 -10.64 -42.00
N LYS A 31 3.18 -10.42 -41.16
CA LYS A 31 2.40 -11.47 -40.49
C LYS A 31 1.11 -11.83 -41.24
N GLU A 32 0.87 -11.23 -42.40
CA GLU A 32 -0.35 -11.40 -43.21
C GLU A 32 -1.63 -11.26 -42.39
N LEU A 33 -1.67 -10.28 -41.48
CA LEU A 33 -2.82 -10.08 -40.59
C LEU A 33 -4.04 -9.64 -41.39
N ASN A 34 -5.21 -10.19 -41.06
CA ASN A 34 -6.47 -9.69 -41.58
C ASN A 34 -6.84 -8.33 -40.95
N TYR A 35 -7.83 -7.64 -41.53
CA TYR A 35 -8.23 -6.30 -41.07
C TYR A 35 -8.63 -6.26 -39.59
N ARG A 36 -9.28 -7.32 -39.09
CA ARG A 36 -9.72 -7.40 -37.69
C ARG A 36 -8.53 -7.56 -36.76
N GLU A 37 -7.59 -8.42 -37.11
CA GLU A 37 -6.35 -8.64 -36.36
C GLU A 37 -5.50 -7.38 -36.29
N PHE A 38 -5.33 -6.69 -37.43
CA PHE A 38 -4.62 -5.42 -37.47
C PHE A 38 -5.28 -4.36 -36.59
N LEU A 39 -6.61 -4.20 -36.69
CA LEU A 39 -7.35 -3.23 -35.88
C LEU A 39 -7.22 -3.53 -34.38
N CYS A 40 -7.33 -4.80 -33.98
CA CYS A 40 -7.10 -5.22 -32.60
C CYS A 40 -5.67 -4.89 -32.15
N MET A 41 -4.66 -5.22 -32.96
CA MET A 41 -3.26 -4.95 -32.64
C MET A 41 -2.98 -3.45 -32.48
N ALA A 42 -3.52 -2.61 -33.38
CA ALA A 42 -3.37 -1.16 -33.33
C ALA A 42 -4.02 -0.55 -32.07
N LEU A 43 -5.26 -0.95 -31.77
CA LEU A 43 -5.96 -0.48 -30.56
C LEU A 43 -5.30 -0.99 -29.28
N GLN A 44 -4.76 -2.22 -29.29
CA GLN A 44 -4.01 -2.77 -28.16
C GLN A 44 -2.73 -1.95 -27.89
N GLN A 45 -2.03 -1.50 -28.95
CA GLN A 45 -0.85 -0.65 -28.80
C GLN A 45 -1.19 0.68 -28.12
N GLU A 46 -2.28 1.32 -28.54
CA GLU A 46 -2.76 2.54 -27.89
C GLU A 46 -3.13 2.31 -26.43
N TRP A 47 -3.92 1.26 -26.18
CA TRP A 47 -4.35 0.91 -24.83
C TRP A 47 -3.15 0.65 -23.91
N ASN A 48 -2.19 -0.16 -24.34
CA ASN A 48 -1.01 -0.49 -23.56
C ASN A 48 -0.21 0.76 -23.19
N GLY A 49 -0.03 1.67 -24.14
CA GLY A 49 0.64 2.93 -23.89
C GLY A 49 -0.09 3.80 -22.86
N ARG A 50 -1.41 4.00 -23.03
CA ARG A 50 -2.23 4.77 -22.08
C ARG A 50 -2.23 4.14 -20.70
N HIS A 51 -2.36 2.82 -20.63
CA HIS A 51 -2.37 2.05 -19.40
C HIS A 51 -1.04 2.22 -18.65
N GLN A 52 0.09 2.06 -19.35
CA GLN A 52 1.43 2.23 -18.82
C GLN A 52 1.65 3.65 -18.27
N ARG A 53 1.36 4.69 -19.05
CA ARG A 53 1.45 6.09 -18.59
C ARG A 53 0.54 6.35 -17.38
N GLY A 54 -0.66 5.79 -17.40
CA GLY A 54 -1.63 5.88 -16.30
C GLY A 54 -1.11 5.22 -15.02
N MET A 55 -0.50 4.04 -15.14
CA MET A 55 0.15 3.35 -14.02
C MET A 55 1.32 4.16 -13.47
N GLU A 56 2.25 4.60 -14.32
CA GLU A 56 3.42 5.41 -13.90
C GLU A 56 3.01 6.68 -13.16
N SER A 57 2.00 7.38 -13.68
CA SER A 57 1.45 8.57 -13.04
C SER A 57 0.88 8.25 -11.65
N ARG A 58 0.12 7.16 -11.51
CA ARG A 58 -0.46 6.74 -10.23
C ARG A 58 0.60 6.28 -9.23
N LEU A 59 1.61 5.53 -9.68
CA LEU A 59 2.76 5.13 -8.84
C LEU A 59 3.53 6.35 -8.33
N LYS A 60 3.76 7.35 -9.20
CA LYS A 60 4.42 8.61 -8.81
C LYS A 60 3.58 9.40 -7.80
N GLN A 61 2.26 9.46 -8.00
CA GLN A 61 1.34 10.13 -7.07
C GLN A 61 1.19 9.40 -5.74
N ALA A 62 1.39 8.08 -5.72
CA ALA A 62 1.29 7.27 -4.51
C ALA A 62 2.38 7.55 -3.48
N ARG A 63 3.53 8.12 -3.89
CA ARG A 63 4.63 8.51 -2.99
C ARG A 63 5.14 7.35 -2.12
N PHE A 64 5.19 6.14 -2.68
CA PHE A 64 5.79 5.00 -2.00
C PHE A 64 7.26 5.28 -1.63
N PRO A 65 7.75 4.78 -0.49
CA PRO A 65 9.16 4.90 -0.12
C PRO A 65 10.06 4.11 -1.08
N TRP A 66 9.53 3.01 -1.62
CA TRP A 66 10.14 2.15 -2.62
C TRP A 66 9.02 1.35 -3.30
N VAL A 67 9.28 0.84 -4.50
CA VAL A 67 8.35 -0.04 -5.21
C VAL A 67 8.78 -1.49 -4.98
N LYS A 68 7.92 -2.26 -4.31
CA LYS A 68 8.07 -3.73 -4.21
C LYS A 68 6.75 -4.39 -4.57
N THR A 69 6.84 -5.55 -5.19
CA THR A 69 5.67 -6.32 -5.62
C THR A 69 5.45 -7.53 -4.72
N LEU A 70 4.30 -8.20 -4.86
CA LEU A 70 3.99 -9.41 -4.08
C LEU A 70 4.87 -10.58 -4.49
N GLU A 71 5.31 -10.63 -5.74
CA GLU A 71 6.19 -11.66 -6.29
C GLU A 71 7.59 -11.61 -5.66
N GLN A 72 8.00 -10.42 -5.19
CA GLN A 72 9.25 -10.22 -4.46
C GLN A 72 9.14 -10.56 -2.97
N PHE A 73 7.95 -10.91 -2.47
CA PHE A 73 7.76 -11.27 -1.07
C PHE A 73 8.10 -12.75 -0.84
N ASP A 74 9.11 -13.02 -0.01
CA ASP A 74 9.52 -14.38 0.33
C ASP A 74 8.59 -15.01 1.38
N PHE A 75 7.52 -15.64 0.91
CA PHE A 75 6.58 -16.37 1.77
C PHE A 75 7.18 -17.62 2.43
N SER A 76 8.36 -18.10 2.00
CA SER A 76 9.03 -19.22 2.65
C SER A 76 9.69 -18.79 3.96
N PHE A 77 10.18 -17.55 3.98
CA PHE A 77 10.79 -16.97 5.18
C PHE A 77 9.77 -16.59 6.25
N GLN A 78 8.51 -16.37 5.86
CA GLN A 78 7.45 -16.02 6.80
C GLN A 78 6.29 -17.01 6.79
N PRO A 79 6.46 -18.21 7.40
CA PRO A 79 5.48 -19.29 7.34
C PRO A 79 4.19 -18.99 8.11
N GLY A 80 4.23 -18.06 9.08
CA GLY A 80 3.05 -17.67 9.86
C GLY A 80 2.02 -16.82 9.10
N ILE A 81 2.30 -16.42 7.85
CA ILE A 81 1.37 -15.66 7.02
C ILE A 81 0.42 -16.61 6.29
N ASP A 82 -0.88 -16.38 6.41
CA ASP A 82 -1.87 -17.07 5.58
C ASP A 82 -1.79 -16.58 4.12
N ARG A 83 -1.17 -17.41 3.27
CA ARG A 83 -1.03 -17.16 1.83
C ARG A 83 -2.36 -17.11 1.09
N LYS A 84 -3.44 -17.66 1.64
CA LYS A 84 -4.77 -17.56 1.03
C LYS A 84 -5.31 -16.15 1.21
N VAL A 85 -5.25 -15.62 2.42
CA VAL A 85 -5.67 -14.23 2.72
C VAL A 85 -4.87 -13.23 1.90
N VAL A 86 -3.54 -13.39 1.81
CA VAL A 86 -2.72 -12.47 0.98
C VAL A 86 -3.10 -12.55 -0.50
N ARG A 87 -3.44 -13.73 -1.02
CA ARG A 87 -3.90 -13.89 -2.41
C ARG A 87 -5.28 -13.26 -2.63
N GLU A 88 -6.19 -13.37 -1.67
CA GLU A 88 -7.50 -12.72 -1.71
C GLU A 88 -7.36 -11.19 -1.71
N LEU A 89 -6.53 -10.65 -0.81
CA LEU A 89 -6.20 -9.22 -0.78
C LEU A 89 -5.55 -8.75 -2.08
N ALA A 90 -4.71 -9.59 -2.70
CA ALA A 90 -4.10 -9.30 -4.00
C ALA A 90 -5.12 -9.22 -5.15
N GLY A 91 -6.33 -9.78 -4.97
CA GLY A 91 -7.46 -9.63 -5.88
C GLY A 91 -8.20 -8.30 -5.74
N LEU A 92 -7.82 -7.45 -4.78
CA LEU A 92 -8.33 -6.09 -4.57
C LEU A 92 -9.84 -5.97 -4.28
N ALA A 93 -10.53 -7.07 -3.97
CA ALA A 93 -11.95 -7.05 -3.60
C ALA A 93 -12.23 -6.11 -2.41
N PHE A 94 -11.28 -5.99 -1.48
CA PHE A 94 -11.37 -5.07 -0.34
C PHE A 94 -11.49 -3.60 -0.78
N VAL A 95 -10.90 -3.21 -1.92
CA VAL A 95 -10.96 -1.84 -2.46
C VAL A 95 -12.37 -1.51 -2.94
N GLU A 96 -13.00 -2.45 -3.64
CA GLU A 96 -14.38 -2.31 -4.13
C GLU A 96 -15.39 -2.27 -2.97
N ARG A 97 -15.16 -3.08 -1.94
CA ARG A 97 -16.00 -3.14 -0.73
C ARG A 97 -15.70 -2.02 0.27
N CYS A 98 -14.70 -1.18 0.01
CA CYS A 98 -14.24 -0.14 0.94
C CYS A 98 -13.83 -0.70 2.32
N GLU A 99 -13.31 -1.93 2.35
CA GLU A 99 -12.82 -2.60 3.55
C GLU A 99 -11.37 -2.18 3.84
N ASN A 100 -11.00 -2.18 5.12
CA ASN A 100 -9.64 -1.87 5.58
C ASN A 100 -8.78 -3.13 5.63
N VAL A 101 -7.45 -2.96 5.50
CA VAL A 101 -6.47 -4.03 5.68
C VAL A 101 -5.53 -3.64 6.79
N ILE A 102 -5.38 -4.51 7.78
CA ILE A 102 -4.59 -4.23 8.98
C ILE A 102 -3.47 -5.24 9.09
N LEU A 103 -2.23 -4.76 9.01
CA LEU A 103 -1.03 -5.60 9.08
C LEU A 103 -0.35 -5.38 10.43
N LEU A 104 -0.39 -6.39 11.30
CA LEU A 104 0.20 -6.35 12.64
C LEU A 104 1.40 -7.29 12.74
N GLY A 105 2.35 -6.98 13.62
CA GLY A 105 3.50 -7.87 13.89
C GLY A 105 4.79 -7.11 14.24
N PRO A 106 5.84 -7.79 14.68
CA PRO A 106 7.06 -7.15 15.14
C PRO A 106 7.83 -6.43 14.00
N PRO A 107 8.81 -5.56 14.30
CA PRO A 107 9.58 -4.87 13.28
C PRO A 107 10.33 -5.83 12.34
N GLY A 108 10.40 -5.47 11.05
CA GLY A 108 11.20 -6.20 10.06
C GLY A 108 10.55 -7.47 9.47
N VAL A 109 9.30 -7.78 9.82
CA VAL A 109 8.58 -8.97 9.31
C VAL A 109 7.90 -8.80 7.93
N GLY A 110 8.05 -7.64 7.29
CA GLY A 110 7.51 -7.41 5.94
C GLY A 110 6.13 -6.76 5.86
N LYS A 111 5.59 -6.20 6.96
CA LYS A 111 4.29 -5.46 6.95
C LYS A 111 4.24 -4.36 5.89
N THR A 112 5.21 -3.44 5.92
CA THR A 112 5.30 -2.34 4.95
C THR A 112 5.49 -2.86 3.52
N HIS A 113 6.18 -4.01 3.33
CA HIS A 113 6.29 -4.64 2.00
C HIS A 113 4.94 -5.05 1.48
N LEU A 114 4.17 -5.80 2.27
CA LEU A 114 2.83 -6.21 1.85
C LEU A 114 1.92 -5.01 1.60
N ALA A 115 1.96 -3.98 2.46
CA ALA A 115 1.17 -2.77 2.25
C ALA A 115 1.50 -2.06 0.94
N VAL A 116 2.80 -1.87 0.66
CA VAL A 116 3.28 -1.29 -0.61
C VAL A 116 2.92 -2.17 -1.79
N ALA A 117 3.10 -3.49 -1.69
CA ALA A 117 2.84 -4.42 -2.78
C ALA A 117 1.34 -4.48 -3.16
N LEU A 118 0.45 -4.46 -2.17
CA LEU A 118 -0.99 -4.30 -2.38
C LEU A 118 -1.31 -2.93 -3.00
N GLY A 119 -0.64 -1.87 -2.53
CA GLY A 119 -0.73 -0.54 -3.12
C GLY A 119 -0.30 -0.48 -4.58
N VAL A 120 0.79 -1.17 -4.94
CA VAL A 120 1.28 -1.27 -6.32
C VAL A 120 0.26 -2.00 -7.18
N LYS A 121 -0.32 -3.12 -6.72
CA LYS A 121 -1.41 -3.79 -7.43
C LYS A 121 -2.65 -2.92 -7.62
N ALA A 122 -3.05 -2.17 -6.59
CA ALA A 122 -4.15 -1.22 -6.73
C ALA A 122 -3.83 -0.11 -7.73
N ALA A 123 -2.58 0.38 -7.73
CA ALA A 123 -2.06 1.35 -8.68
C ALA A 123 -1.78 0.75 -10.08
N ASP A 124 -1.85 -0.56 -10.26
CA ASP A 124 -1.87 -1.20 -11.58
C ASP A 124 -3.31 -1.25 -12.10
N ALA A 125 -4.23 -1.74 -11.26
CA ALA A 125 -5.67 -1.94 -11.52
C ALA A 125 -6.54 -0.69 -11.72
N GLY A 126 -5.97 0.49 -11.96
CA GLY A 126 -6.71 1.75 -12.18
C GLY A 126 -6.93 2.62 -10.93
N HIS A 127 -6.70 2.13 -9.71
CA HIS A 127 -6.98 2.89 -8.49
C HIS A 127 -5.91 3.93 -8.15
N ARG A 128 -6.34 5.03 -7.53
CA ARG A 128 -5.44 6.03 -6.93
C ARG A 128 -5.06 5.59 -5.52
N VAL A 129 -3.77 5.58 -5.26
CA VAL A 129 -3.18 5.15 -3.99
C VAL A 129 -2.39 6.32 -3.40
N LEU A 130 -2.30 6.40 -2.08
CA LEU A 130 -1.42 7.33 -1.38
C LEU A 130 -0.77 6.59 -0.20
N PHE A 131 0.55 6.68 -0.10
CA PHE A 131 1.33 6.18 1.03
C PHE A 131 1.75 7.35 1.92
N MET A 132 1.56 7.21 3.23
CA MET A 132 2.02 8.19 4.20
C MET A 132 2.30 7.53 5.56
N PRO A 133 3.50 7.71 6.13
CA PRO A 133 3.73 7.42 7.55
C PRO A 133 2.80 8.23 8.45
N LEU A 134 2.38 7.65 9.58
CA LEU A 134 1.37 8.27 10.44
C LEU A 134 1.81 9.61 11.04
N ASP A 135 3.07 9.73 11.46
CA ASP A 135 3.68 10.96 11.95
C ASP A 135 3.59 12.10 10.91
N ARG A 136 3.89 11.79 9.65
CA ARG A 136 3.79 12.73 8.53
C ARG A 136 2.34 13.15 8.27
N LEU A 137 1.40 12.21 8.38
CA LEU A 137 -0.02 12.50 8.24
C LEU A 137 -0.47 13.50 9.30
N VAL A 138 -0.16 13.21 10.56
CA VAL A 138 -0.51 14.06 11.69
C VAL A 138 0.10 15.45 11.55
N ALA A 139 1.40 15.54 11.26
CA ALA A 139 2.07 16.83 11.02
C ALA A 139 1.42 17.62 9.88
N THR A 140 1.00 16.94 8.80
CA THR A 140 0.30 17.56 7.66
C THR A 140 -1.07 18.10 8.06
N LEU A 141 -1.83 17.36 8.87
CA LEU A 141 -3.14 17.79 9.35
C LEU A 141 -3.04 18.93 10.36
N MET A 142 -2.07 18.87 11.29
CA MET A 142 -1.79 19.93 12.25
C MET A 142 -1.44 21.25 11.55
N LYS A 143 -0.50 21.20 10.59
CA LYS A 143 -0.14 22.36 9.77
C LYS A 143 -1.34 22.90 9.00
N ALA A 144 -2.14 22.03 8.38
CA ALA A 144 -3.33 22.45 7.64
C ALA A 144 -4.39 23.10 8.55
N LYS A 145 -4.50 22.66 9.81
CA LYS A 145 -5.36 23.28 10.81
C LYS A 145 -4.87 24.69 11.17
N GLN A 146 -3.58 24.86 11.45
CA GLN A 146 -2.98 26.16 11.76
C GLN A 146 -3.15 27.16 10.61
N GLU A 147 -3.06 26.67 9.37
CA GLU A 147 -3.22 27.47 8.15
C GLU A 147 -4.68 27.60 7.68
N ASN A 148 -5.67 27.23 8.49
CA ASN A 148 -7.12 27.29 8.18
C ASN A 148 -7.52 26.59 6.86
N ARG A 149 -6.79 25.53 6.47
CA ARG A 149 -7.02 24.74 5.24
C ARG A 149 -7.23 23.26 5.52
N LEU A 150 -7.60 22.90 6.75
CA LEU A 150 -7.82 21.53 7.19
C LEU A 150 -8.83 20.79 6.30
N GLU A 151 -9.93 21.45 5.97
CA GLU A 151 -11.02 20.85 5.18
C GLU A 151 -10.54 20.41 3.79
N ARG A 152 -9.80 21.28 3.11
CA ARG A 152 -9.17 21.00 1.82
C ARG A 152 -8.17 19.85 1.94
N GLN A 153 -7.37 19.82 3.00
CA GLN A 153 -6.39 18.76 3.23
C GLN A 153 -7.07 17.40 3.45
N LEU A 154 -8.13 17.36 4.25
CA LEU A 154 -8.92 16.15 4.49
C LEU A 154 -9.57 15.65 3.21
N GLN A 155 -10.10 16.54 2.37
CA GLN A 155 -10.67 16.17 1.07
C GLN A 155 -9.62 15.55 0.13
N GLN A 156 -8.40 16.14 0.08
CA GLN A 156 -7.30 15.59 -0.72
C GLN A 156 -6.89 14.19 -0.26
N LEU A 157 -6.76 13.98 1.07
CA LEU A 157 -6.43 12.68 1.65
C LEU A 157 -7.56 11.65 1.52
N SER A 158 -8.81 12.09 1.34
CA SER A 158 -9.97 11.23 1.12
C SER A 158 -10.12 10.82 -0.36
N TYR A 159 -9.48 11.55 -1.29
CA TYR A 159 -9.63 11.31 -2.72
C TYR A 159 -9.00 9.98 -3.18
N ALA A 160 -7.91 9.54 -2.53
CA ALA A 160 -7.30 8.25 -2.86
C ALA A 160 -8.25 7.09 -2.50
N ARG A 161 -8.44 6.15 -3.42
CA ARG A 161 -9.24 4.93 -3.18
C ARG A 161 -8.58 4.04 -2.13
N VAL A 162 -7.25 4.01 -2.11
CA VAL A 162 -6.47 3.30 -1.09
C VAL A 162 -5.52 4.28 -0.42
N LEU A 163 -5.61 4.41 0.90
CA LEU A 163 -4.66 5.16 1.73
C LEU A 163 -3.84 4.15 2.55
N ILE A 164 -2.52 4.15 2.38
CA ILE A 164 -1.60 3.34 3.17
C ILE A 164 -1.01 4.19 4.28
N LEU A 165 -1.25 3.76 5.52
CA LEU A 165 -0.73 4.36 6.74
C LEU A 165 0.30 3.44 7.37
N ASP A 166 1.56 3.85 7.33
CA ASP A 166 2.67 3.06 7.86
C ASP A 166 3.05 3.52 9.27
N GLU A 167 3.63 2.59 10.04
CA GLU A 167 4.25 2.87 11.35
C GLU A 167 3.28 3.39 12.43
N ILE A 168 2.05 2.86 12.45
CA ILE A 168 1.13 3.12 13.56
C ILE A 168 1.66 2.45 14.84
N GLY A 169 1.77 3.21 15.93
CA GLY A 169 2.14 2.69 17.26
C GLY A 169 3.53 3.07 17.75
N TYR A 170 4.34 3.77 16.95
CA TYR A 170 5.69 4.17 17.34
C TYR A 170 5.74 5.41 18.24
N LEU A 171 4.90 6.41 17.98
CA LEU A 171 4.87 7.65 18.74
C LEU A 171 3.48 7.86 19.37
N PRO A 172 3.41 8.28 20.65
CA PRO A 172 2.15 8.69 21.24
C PRO A 172 1.65 9.96 20.56
N MET A 173 0.33 10.08 20.45
CA MET A 173 -0.34 11.27 19.93
C MET A 173 -0.92 12.09 21.06
N THR A 174 -0.95 13.40 20.85
CA THR A 174 -1.79 14.30 21.63
C THR A 174 -3.27 14.09 21.26
N ARG A 175 -4.17 14.49 22.16
CA ARG A 175 -5.62 14.41 21.94
C ARG A 175 -6.07 15.16 20.68
N GLU A 176 -5.42 16.27 20.37
CA GLU A 176 -5.70 17.06 19.17
C GLU A 176 -5.33 16.29 17.89
N GLU A 177 -4.14 15.69 17.85
CA GLU A 177 -3.66 14.90 16.72
C GLU A 177 -4.55 13.67 16.48
N ALA A 178 -4.90 12.96 17.56
CA ALA A 178 -5.83 11.84 17.49
C ALA A 178 -7.22 12.28 16.99
N SER A 179 -7.70 13.47 17.38
CA SER A 179 -8.97 14.03 16.88
C SER A 179 -8.92 14.33 15.38
N LEU A 180 -7.81 14.88 14.89
CA LEU A 180 -7.60 15.12 13.45
C LEU A 180 -7.52 13.82 12.66
N PHE A 181 -6.81 12.82 13.19
CA PHE A 181 -6.75 11.49 12.60
C PHE A 181 -8.14 10.85 12.52
N PHE A 182 -8.91 10.90 13.62
CA PHE A 182 -10.29 10.43 13.67
C PHE A 182 -11.19 11.09 12.62
N ARG A 183 -11.05 12.41 12.38
CA ARG A 183 -11.81 13.10 11.32
C ARG A 183 -11.50 12.55 9.93
N LEU A 184 -10.25 12.19 9.65
CA LEU A 184 -9.89 11.54 8.39
C LEU A 184 -10.51 10.15 8.29
N LEU A 185 -10.43 9.34 9.34
CA LEU A 185 -11.02 8.00 9.37
C LEU A 185 -12.52 8.05 9.09
N ASN A 186 -13.25 8.95 9.75
CA ASN A 186 -14.68 9.15 9.52
C ASN A 186 -15.03 9.47 8.06
N ARG A 187 -14.19 10.23 7.36
CA ARG A 187 -14.44 10.57 5.95
C ARG A 187 -14.23 9.39 5.01
N ARG A 188 -13.36 8.46 5.39
CA ARG A 188 -13.00 7.30 4.57
C ARG A 188 -13.84 6.06 4.90
N TYR A 189 -14.39 6.01 6.11
CA TYR A 189 -15.29 4.97 6.58
C TYR A 189 -16.41 4.73 5.54
N GLU A 190 -16.56 3.47 5.10
CA GLU A 190 -17.50 3.01 4.07
C GLU A 190 -17.38 3.69 2.69
N LYS A 191 -16.31 4.44 2.42
CA LYS A 191 -16.11 5.19 1.16
C LYS A 191 -14.81 4.86 0.44
N ALA A 192 -13.77 4.53 1.18
CA ALA A 192 -12.46 4.21 0.63
C ALA A 192 -11.60 3.44 1.63
N SER A 193 -10.87 2.45 1.13
CA SER A 193 -10.06 1.56 1.96
C SER A 193 -8.84 2.24 2.57
N ILE A 194 -8.47 1.75 3.76
CA ILE A 194 -7.21 2.07 4.43
C ILE A 194 -6.43 0.77 4.60
N ILE A 195 -5.16 0.78 4.19
CA ILE A 195 -4.20 -0.26 4.57
C ILE A 195 -3.35 0.33 5.69
N LEU A 196 -3.25 -0.33 6.84
CA LEU A 196 -2.42 0.16 7.94
C LEU A 196 -1.40 -0.88 8.40
N THR A 197 -0.24 -0.41 8.84
CA THR A 197 0.76 -1.26 9.49
C THR A 197 0.98 -0.82 10.93
N SER A 198 1.09 -1.78 11.85
CA SER A 198 1.45 -1.50 13.24
C SER A 198 2.36 -2.57 13.82
N ASN A 199 3.24 -2.15 14.71
CA ASN A 199 4.04 -3.04 15.55
C ASN A 199 3.39 -3.35 16.91
N LYS A 200 2.26 -2.71 17.23
CA LYS A 200 1.52 -2.85 18.48
C LYS A 200 0.22 -3.61 18.26
N GLY A 201 -0.24 -4.34 19.27
CA GLY A 201 -1.57 -4.94 19.26
C GLY A 201 -2.65 -3.88 19.52
N PHE A 202 -3.92 -4.19 19.21
CA PHE A 202 -5.03 -3.26 19.44
C PHE A 202 -5.19 -2.84 20.90
N ALA A 203 -4.79 -3.68 21.87
CA ALA A 203 -4.82 -3.37 23.29
C ALA A 203 -3.95 -2.15 23.64
N ASP A 204 -2.83 -1.96 22.94
CA ASP A 204 -1.86 -0.89 23.22
C ASP A 204 -2.22 0.43 22.51
N TRP A 205 -3.29 0.45 21.72
CA TRP A 205 -3.71 1.65 20.99
C TRP A 205 -4.36 2.70 21.89
N GLY A 206 -4.89 2.28 23.05
CA GLY A 206 -5.41 3.21 24.07
C GLY A 206 -4.34 4.20 24.54
N GLU A 207 -3.17 3.68 24.93
CA GLU A 207 -2.02 4.50 25.33
C GLU A 207 -1.48 5.36 24.19
N MET A 208 -1.53 4.84 22.96
CA MET A 208 -1.05 5.55 21.78
C MET A 208 -1.84 6.84 21.51
N PHE A 209 -3.17 6.81 21.62
CA PHE A 209 -4.00 7.98 21.32
C PHE A 209 -4.20 8.93 22.52
N GLY A 210 -3.75 8.53 23.72
CA GLY A 210 -3.84 9.33 24.94
C GLY A 210 -5.26 9.55 25.48
N ASP A 211 -6.27 8.93 24.85
CA ASP A 211 -7.69 9.01 25.24
C ASP A 211 -8.36 7.68 24.85
N ASN A 212 -8.70 6.87 25.85
CA ASN A 212 -9.32 5.56 25.64
C ASN A 212 -10.67 5.64 24.91
N VAL A 213 -11.44 6.71 25.11
CA VAL A 213 -12.73 6.89 24.43
C VAL A 213 -12.50 7.13 22.94
N LEU A 214 -11.55 8.00 22.60
CA LEU A 214 -11.20 8.29 21.22
C LEU A 214 -10.54 7.09 20.53
N ALA A 215 -9.66 6.37 21.24
CA ALA A 215 -9.04 5.13 20.75
C ALA A 215 -10.10 4.08 20.41
N THR A 216 -11.09 3.89 21.28
CA THR A 216 -12.20 2.95 21.05
C THR A 216 -13.00 3.36 19.81
N ALA A 217 -13.31 4.64 19.65
CA ALA A 217 -14.05 5.15 18.49
C ALA A 217 -13.26 5.03 17.17
N ILE A 218 -11.93 5.15 17.23
CA ILE A 218 -11.03 4.94 16.09
C ILE A 218 -11.01 3.46 15.70
N LEU A 219 -10.81 2.58 16.68
CA LEU A 219 -10.76 1.13 16.47
C LEU A 219 -12.08 0.60 15.92
N ASP A 220 -13.22 1.05 16.46
CA ASP A 220 -14.55 0.69 15.99
C ASP A 220 -14.70 0.91 14.47
N ARG A 221 -14.34 2.11 13.98
CA ARG A 221 -14.41 2.45 12.55
C ARG A 221 -13.40 1.70 11.69
N LEU A 222 -12.20 1.47 12.22
CA LEU A 222 -11.15 0.77 11.48
C LEU A 222 -11.45 -0.72 11.36
N LEU A 223 -12.02 -1.33 12.40
CA LEU A 223 -12.19 -2.78 12.54
C LEU A 223 -13.52 -3.30 12.01
N HIS A 224 -14.58 -2.48 11.98
CA HIS A 224 -15.91 -2.93 11.56
C HIS A 224 -15.92 -3.63 10.19
N HIS A 225 -15.23 -3.05 9.20
CA HIS A 225 -15.04 -3.65 7.88
C HIS A 225 -13.54 -3.78 7.61
N SER A 226 -12.93 -4.85 8.10
CA SER A 226 -11.49 -5.04 7.95
C SER A 226 -11.05 -6.49 7.84
N THR A 227 -9.93 -6.69 7.15
CA THR A 227 -9.15 -7.91 7.18
C THR A 227 -7.87 -7.66 7.96
N THR A 228 -7.68 -8.37 9.08
CA THR A 228 -6.44 -8.28 9.87
C THR A 228 -5.51 -9.45 9.57
N LEU A 229 -4.26 -9.14 9.24
CA LEU A 229 -3.18 -10.09 9.03
C LEU A 229 -2.13 -9.94 10.15
N ASN A 230 -2.04 -10.95 11.00
CA ASN A 230 -1.03 -11.02 12.05
C ASN A 230 0.23 -11.73 11.53
N ILE A 231 1.31 -10.98 11.37
CA ILE A 231 2.58 -11.48 10.88
C ILE A 231 3.48 -11.80 12.07
N LYS A 232 3.88 -13.07 12.21
CA LYS A 232 4.84 -13.54 13.22
C LYS A 232 6.08 -14.12 12.55
N GLY A 233 7.24 -13.91 13.14
CA GLY A 233 8.50 -14.53 12.73
C GLY A 233 9.71 -13.61 12.86
N GLU A 234 10.87 -14.07 12.41
CA GLU A 234 12.13 -13.32 12.49
C GLU A 234 12.13 -12.09 11.57
N SER A 235 12.93 -11.09 11.94
CA SER A 235 13.12 -9.89 11.13
C SER A 235 13.96 -10.19 9.89
N TYR A 236 13.42 -9.86 8.72
CA TYR A 236 14.12 -9.94 7.44
C TYR A 236 15.36 -9.05 7.40
N ARG A 237 15.29 -7.87 8.05
CA ARG A 237 16.43 -6.93 8.16
C ARG A 237 17.60 -7.55 8.93
N LEU A 238 17.32 -8.36 9.96
CA LEU A 238 18.35 -9.08 10.72
C LEU A 238 18.96 -10.22 9.90
N LYS A 239 18.17 -10.94 9.10
CA LYS A 239 18.66 -11.95 8.14
C LYS A 239 19.60 -11.35 7.09
N GLU A 240 19.25 -10.20 6.50
CA GLU A 240 20.12 -9.51 5.54
C GLU A 240 21.45 -9.10 6.18
N LYS A 241 21.43 -8.57 7.41
CA LYS A 241 22.65 -8.23 8.16
C LYS A 241 23.50 -9.46 8.52
N ARG A 242 22.88 -10.60 8.86
CA ARG A 242 23.58 -11.88 9.09
C ARG A 242 24.23 -12.40 7.81
N LYS A 243 23.54 -12.31 6.66
CA LYS A 243 24.08 -12.68 5.34
C LYS A 243 25.20 -11.76 4.86
N ALA A 244 25.11 -10.46 5.18
CA ALA A 244 26.14 -9.47 4.87
C ALA A 244 27.36 -9.52 5.82
N GLY A 245 27.41 -10.45 6.78
CA GLY A 245 28.52 -10.62 7.72
C GLY A 245 28.62 -9.55 8.81
N VAL A 246 27.61 -8.69 8.95
CA VAL A 246 27.61 -7.55 9.89
C VAL A 246 27.17 -7.97 11.31
N LEU A 247 26.49 -9.11 11.43
CA LEU A 247 26.17 -9.73 12.71
C LEU A 247 27.07 -10.95 12.91
N ALA A 248 27.94 -10.90 13.92
CA ALA A 248 28.67 -12.08 14.37
C ALA A 248 27.67 -13.20 14.71
N LYS A 249 27.99 -14.44 14.31
CA LYS A 249 27.29 -15.65 14.75
C LYS A 249 27.45 -15.75 16.27
N ASN A 250 26.55 -15.14 17.04
CA ASN A 250 26.22 -15.46 18.43
C ASN A 250 25.18 -14.46 18.95
N ALA A 251 23.91 -14.83 18.80
CA ALA A 251 22.88 -14.47 19.76
C ALA A 251 22.03 -15.73 19.88
N MET A 252 22.35 -16.55 20.88
CA MET A 252 21.51 -17.68 21.26
C MET A 252 20.10 -17.18 21.59
N PRO A 253 19.04 -17.94 21.30
CA PRO A 253 17.74 -17.62 21.85
C PRO A 253 17.83 -17.71 23.37
N ILE A 254 17.44 -16.65 24.06
CA ILE A 254 17.26 -16.69 25.51
C ILE A 254 16.12 -17.68 25.75
N ASN A 255 16.43 -18.82 26.35
CA ASN A 255 15.43 -19.78 26.80
C ASN A 255 14.80 -19.19 28.07
N GLU A 256 13.49 -18.97 28.08
CA GLU A 256 12.77 -18.36 29.23
C GLU A 256 12.70 -19.27 30.48
N ASP A 257 13.35 -20.44 30.46
CA ASP A 257 13.30 -21.42 31.55
C ASP A 257 14.42 -21.32 32.59
N GLU A 258 15.41 -20.41 32.46
CA GLU A 258 16.51 -20.29 33.45
C GLU A 258 16.30 -19.23 34.54
N MET A 259 15.15 -18.54 34.59
CA MET A 259 14.85 -17.57 35.66
C MET A 259 14.15 -18.17 36.90
N ALA A 260 13.94 -19.50 36.97
CA ALA A 260 13.20 -20.13 38.05
C ALA A 260 14.05 -20.77 39.18
N GLU A 261 15.39 -20.82 39.09
CA GLU A 261 16.22 -21.54 40.09
C GLU A 261 17.17 -20.68 40.94
N SER A 262 17.13 -19.34 40.85
CA SER A 262 17.90 -18.48 41.78
C SER A 262 17.11 -18.07 43.04
N GLY A 263 16.16 -18.91 43.45
CA GLY A 263 15.36 -18.75 44.65
C GLY A 263 15.65 -19.80 45.72
N GLN A 264 16.91 -20.02 46.10
CA GLN A 264 17.31 -20.66 47.37
C GLN A 264 18.83 -20.66 47.55
N GLN A 265 19.36 -19.71 48.34
CA GLN A 265 20.47 -19.91 49.30
C GLN A 265 21.02 -18.55 49.79
N LYS A 266 20.43 -18.05 50.87
CA LYS A 266 21.06 -17.67 52.16
C LYS A 266 20.18 -16.68 52.90
#